data_AF-A0A962RRY2-F1
#
_entry.id   AF-A0A962RRY2-F1
#
_cell.length_a   1.000
_cell.length_b   1.000
_cell.length_c   1.000
_cell.angle_alpha   90.00
_cell.angle_beta   90.00
_cell.angle_gamma   90.00
#
_symmetry.space_group_name_H-M   'P 1'
#
loop_
_entity.id
_entity.type
_entity.pdbx_description
1 polymer ?
#
loop_
_entity_poly.entity_id
_entity_poly.type
_entity_poly.pdbx_seq_one_letter_code
_entity_poly.pdbx_strand_id
1 'polypeptide(L)'
;MSGAGRAPAKRAKAIVQGRGREHRVVVPLAFEVAARISARPLDAFRNDPTQLANGLGELQRAIGADGIVVACAGGMERASSTTLDAAAIVANGPVAASLEACRRLRESCGDTAALLAGLSGPATLARQFGADLAAAGAAFGELVKAFCAAGTQLVLLFEDDGIALDESWRAAVKTADNIARFHQAGLMGWRVDGLPSPVMQPLAAPAADGVGFIMTDDLVPADADIAALAAWVAGARGDAG
;
A
#
# COMPACT_ATOMS: atom_id res chain seq x y z
N MET A 1 13.12 7.80 -24.50
CA MET A 1 12.23 6.80 -25.15
C MET A 1 11.22 6.38 -24.10
N SER A 2 9.92 6.51 -24.38
CA SER A 2 8.87 6.44 -23.35
C SER A 2 8.84 5.10 -22.62
N GLY A 3 8.90 5.13 -21.28
CA GLY A 3 8.72 3.96 -20.41
C GLY A 3 7.30 3.38 -20.44
N ALA A 4 6.42 3.89 -21.30
CA ALA A 4 5.01 3.56 -21.40
C ALA A 4 4.75 2.11 -21.88
N GLY A 5 5.68 1.48 -22.60
CA GLY A 5 5.52 0.11 -23.11
C GLY A 5 5.71 -1.01 -22.08
N ARG A 6 6.17 -0.71 -20.86
CA ARG A 6 6.41 -1.72 -19.82
C ARG A 6 5.19 -1.83 -18.90
N ALA A 7 4.71 -3.05 -18.65
CA ALA A 7 3.57 -3.30 -17.77
C ALA A 7 3.75 -2.70 -16.35
N PRO A 8 2.68 -2.21 -15.69
CA PRO A 8 2.78 -1.49 -14.42
C PRO A 8 3.58 -2.19 -13.32
N ALA A 9 3.39 -3.50 -13.11
CA ALA A 9 4.13 -4.25 -12.10
C ALA A 9 5.65 -4.24 -12.37
N LYS A 10 6.06 -4.29 -13.64
CA LYS A 10 7.48 -4.22 -14.04
C LYS A 10 8.04 -2.81 -13.87
N ARG A 11 7.23 -1.76 -14.06
CA ARG A 11 7.63 -0.37 -13.76
C ARG A 11 7.84 -0.20 -12.26
N ALA A 12 6.90 -0.67 -11.44
CA ALA A 12 7.03 -0.67 -9.98
C ALA A 12 8.30 -1.37 -9.51
N LYS A 13 8.57 -2.59 -10.00
CA LYS A 13 9.82 -3.31 -9.71
C LYS A 13 11.08 -2.54 -10.11
N ALA A 14 11.07 -1.90 -11.29
CA ALA A 14 12.21 -1.10 -11.73
C ALA A 14 12.44 0.13 -10.85
N ILE A 15 11.36 0.80 -10.38
CA ILE A 15 11.44 1.94 -9.45
C ILE A 15 12.10 1.50 -8.15
N VAL A 16 11.58 0.44 -7.50
CA VAL A 16 12.13 -0.02 -6.19
C VAL A 16 13.56 -0.56 -6.30
N GLN A 17 13.98 -1.01 -7.47
CA GLN A 17 15.36 -1.44 -7.76
C GLN A 17 16.29 -0.28 -8.14
N GLY A 18 15.82 0.98 -8.14
CA GLY A 18 16.61 2.15 -8.55
C GLY A 18 16.90 2.24 -10.06
N ARG A 19 16.25 1.39 -10.87
CA ARG A 19 16.40 1.30 -12.33
C ARG A 19 15.31 2.06 -13.10
N GLY A 20 14.27 2.52 -12.40
CA GLY A 20 13.07 3.12 -13.00
C GLY A 20 13.01 4.64 -12.89
N ARG A 21 14.13 5.34 -13.09
CA ARG A 21 14.24 6.80 -12.86
C ARG A 21 13.28 7.64 -13.73
N GLU A 22 12.83 7.10 -14.86
CA GLU A 22 11.87 7.75 -15.77
C GLU A 22 10.47 7.12 -15.70
N HIS A 23 10.28 6.10 -14.86
CA HIS A 23 9.01 5.38 -14.78
C HIS A 23 8.05 6.06 -13.82
N ARG A 24 6.76 5.94 -14.12
CA ARG A 24 5.65 6.43 -13.31
C ARG A 24 4.70 5.26 -13.03
N VAL A 25 4.21 5.19 -11.79
CA VAL A 25 3.19 4.24 -11.32
C VAL A 25 2.19 5.04 -10.49
N VAL A 26 1.02 5.31 -11.07
CA VAL A 26 -0.05 6.09 -10.43
C VAL A 26 -0.98 5.18 -9.64
N VAL A 27 -1.03 5.36 -8.32
CA VAL A 27 -1.82 4.53 -7.39
C VAL A 27 -2.52 5.43 -6.37
N PRO A 28 -3.82 5.72 -6.52
CA PRO A 28 -4.55 6.41 -5.48
C PRO A 28 -4.71 5.53 -4.23
N LEU A 29 -4.70 6.13 -3.04
CA LEU A 29 -4.91 5.43 -1.77
C LEU A 29 -6.42 5.21 -1.52
N ALA A 30 -7.09 4.53 -2.45
CA ALA A 30 -8.54 4.40 -2.51
C ALA A 30 -9.09 3.04 -2.08
N PHE A 31 -8.43 2.40 -1.11
CA PHE A 31 -8.81 1.07 -0.61
C PHE A 31 -10.30 0.98 -0.22
N GLU A 32 -10.80 1.97 0.50
CA GLU A 32 -12.18 1.93 1.03
C GLU A 32 -13.26 2.15 -0.05
N VAL A 33 -12.92 2.83 -1.15
CA VAL A 33 -13.84 3.05 -2.29
C VAL A 33 -14.26 1.72 -2.92
N ALA A 34 -13.40 0.70 -2.88
CA ALA A 34 -13.69 -0.63 -3.41
C ALA A 34 -14.85 -1.35 -2.69
N ALA A 35 -15.10 -1.02 -1.42
CA ALA A 35 -16.24 -1.56 -0.67
C ALA A 35 -17.58 -1.14 -1.28
N ARG A 36 -17.65 0.07 -1.85
CA ARG A 36 -18.87 0.58 -2.51
C ARG A 36 -19.15 -0.11 -3.83
N ILE A 37 -18.11 -0.39 -4.63
CA ILE A 37 -18.26 -1.16 -5.86
C ILE A 37 -18.85 -2.54 -5.55
N SER A 38 -18.44 -3.12 -4.42
CA SER A 38 -18.94 -4.42 -3.96
C SER A 38 -20.32 -4.33 -3.28
N ALA A 39 -20.88 -3.12 -3.09
CA ALA A 39 -22.10 -2.85 -2.33
C ALA A 39 -22.13 -3.49 -0.93
N ARG A 40 -21.00 -3.42 -0.20
CA ARG A 40 -20.84 -4.03 1.14
C ARG A 40 -20.49 -3.01 2.23
N PRO A 41 -20.87 -3.28 3.49
CA PRO A 41 -20.30 -2.59 4.63
C PRO A 41 -18.77 -2.78 4.69
N LEU A 42 -18.04 -1.73 5.05
CA LEU A 42 -16.59 -1.71 5.03
C LEU A 42 -15.95 -2.79 5.91
N ASP A 43 -16.51 -3.06 7.10
CA ASP A 43 -15.99 -4.09 8.00
C ASP A 43 -16.13 -5.50 7.41
N ALA A 44 -17.27 -5.79 6.76
CA ALA A 44 -17.47 -7.06 6.09
C ALA A 44 -16.54 -7.20 4.87
N PHE A 45 -16.36 -6.11 4.11
CA PHE A 45 -15.44 -6.06 2.98
C PHE A 45 -14.00 -6.35 3.41
N ARG A 46 -13.52 -5.73 4.49
CA ARG A 46 -12.16 -5.90 5.03
C ARG A 46 -11.84 -7.33 5.48
N ASN A 47 -12.84 -8.13 5.83
CA ASN A 47 -12.65 -9.46 6.38
C ASN A 47 -12.90 -10.59 5.36
N ASP A 48 -13.30 -10.28 4.12
CA ASP A 48 -13.55 -11.28 3.09
C ASP A 48 -12.51 -11.17 1.95
N PRO A 49 -11.58 -12.13 1.82
CA PRO A 49 -10.53 -12.08 0.79
C PRO A 49 -11.08 -12.13 -0.64
N THR A 50 -12.24 -12.75 -0.85
CA THR A 50 -12.90 -12.81 -2.16
C THR A 50 -13.46 -11.45 -2.53
N GLN A 51 -14.12 -10.79 -1.60
CA GLN A 51 -14.65 -9.44 -1.82
C GLN A 51 -13.51 -8.44 -2.03
N LEU A 52 -12.45 -8.52 -1.22
CA LEU A 52 -11.25 -7.68 -1.41
C LEU A 52 -10.67 -7.86 -2.81
N ALA A 53 -10.39 -9.11 -3.23
CA ALA A 53 -9.79 -9.35 -4.54
C ALA A 53 -10.67 -8.84 -5.69
N ASN A 54 -11.97 -9.11 -5.64
CA ASN A 54 -12.90 -8.69 -6.69
C ASN A 54 -13.07 -7.16 -6.70
N GLY A 55 -13.44 -6.57 -5.56
CA GLY A 55 -13.73 -5.14 -5.45
C GLY A 55 -12.51 -4.26 -5.75
N LEU A 56 -11.32 -4.64 -5.28
CA LEU A 56 -10.09 -3.89 -5.56
C LEU A 56 -9.68 -4.01 -7.04
N GLY A 57 -9.83 -5.20 -7.64
CA GLY A 57 -9.57 -5.40 -9.06
C GLY A 57 -10.57 -4.66 -9.96
N GLU A 58 -11.85 -4.61 -9.56
CA GLU A 58 -12.88 -3.83 -10.24
C GLU A 58 -12.62 -2.32 -10.12
N LEU A 59 -12.28 -1.83 -8.93
CA LEU A 59 -11.90 -0.43 -8.74
C LEU A 59 -10.74 -0.04 -9.65
N GLN A 60 -9.66 -0.83 -9.65
CA GLN A 60 -8.48 -0.55 -10.47
C GLN A 60 -8.82 -0.47 -11.96
N ARG A 61 -9.68 -1.37 -12.47
CA ARG A 61 -10.14 -1.31 -13.86
C ARG A 61 -11.02 -0.11 -14.14
N ALA A 62 -11.93 0.23 -13.21
CA ALA A 62 -12.87 1.33 -13.36
C ALA A 62 -12.17 2.70 -13.41
N ILE A 63 -11.15 2.91 -12.57
CA ILE A 63 -10.39 4.17 -12.54
C ILE A 63 -9.13 4.13 -13.41
N GLY A 64 -8.83 2.95 -13.96
CA GLY A 64 -7.66 2.71 -14.79
C GLY A 64 -6.32 2.89 -14.07
N ALA A 65 -6.20 2.72 -12.75
CA ALA A 65 -4.94 2.95 -12.01
C ALA A 65 -3.82 1.97 -12.40
N ASP A 66 -2.54 2.33 -12.15
CA ASP A 66 -1.40 1.43 -12.42
C ASP A 66 -1.21 0.36 -11.34
N GLY A 67 -1.85 0.53 -10.19
CA GLY A 67 -1.69 -0.37 -9.06
C GLY A 67 -2.92 -0.46 -8.17
N ILE A 68 -2.83 -1.39 -7.23
CA ILE A 68 -3.85 -1.75 -6.27
C ILE A 68 -3.23 -1.67 -4.87
N VAL A 69 -3.87 -0.94 -3.97
CA VAL A 69 -3.59 -1.00 -2.54
C VAL A 69 -4.37 -2.18 -1.96
N VAL A 70 -3.69 -3.27 -1.57
CA VAL A 70 -4.31 -4.52 -1.10
C VAL A 70 -4.55 -4.55 0.41
N ALA A 71 -3.88 -3.66 1.14
CA ALA A 71 -4.06 -3.39 2.55
C ALA A 71 -3.81 -1.90 2.77
N CYS A 72 -4.56 -1.26 3.66
CA CYS A 72 -4.38 0.15 3.98
C CYS A 72 -4.40 0.34 5.49
N ALA A 73 -3.34 0.95 6.02
CA ALA A 73 -3.17 1.15 7.46
C ALA A 73 -4.35 1.98 8.01
N GLY A 74 -4.93 1.49 9.09
CA GLY A 74 -6.17 1.98 9.68
C GLY A 74 -6.67 1.05 10.79
N GLY A 75 -5.75 0.60 11.65
CA GLY A 75 -6.06 -0.35 12.73
C GLY A 75 -6.33 -1.78 12.28
N MET A 76 -6.01 -2.17 11.03
CA MET A 76 -6.17 -3.54 10.53
C MET A 76 -5.42 -4.56 11.40
N GLU A 77 -4.20 -4.23 11.82
CA GLU A 77 -3.40 -5.10 12.69
C GLU A 77 -4.09 -5.30 14.04
N ARG A 78 -4.62 -4.22 14.63
CA ARG A 78 -5.38 -4.26 15.89
C ARG A 78 -6.73 -4.96 15.77
N ALA A 79 -7.37 -4.91 14.60
CA ALA A 79 -8.59 -5.66 14.31
C ALA A 79 -8.31 -7.17 14.13
N SER A 80 -7.06 -7.53 13.81
CA SER A 80 -6.64 -8.92 13.58
C SER A 80 -6.18 -9.62 14.87
N SER A 81 -5.73 -8.86 15.87
CA SER A 81 -5.27 -9.39 17.16
C SER A 81 -5.41 -8.39 18.30
N THR A 82 -5.64 -8.87 19.52
CA THR A 82 -5.62 -8.06 20.74
C THR A 82 -4.22 -7.82 21.30
N THR A 83 -3.24 -8.63 20.91
CA THR A 83 -1.84 -8.55 21.34
C THR A 83 -0.92 -8.38 20.14
N LEU A 84 0.28 -7.85 20.38
CA LEU A 84 1.32 -7.76 19.36
C LEU A 84 1.97 -9.13 19.12
N ASP A 85 1.23 -10.01 18.46
CA ASP A 85 1.70 -11.30 17.95
C ASP A 85 1.57 -11.27 16.43
N ALA A 86 2.70 -11.14 15.74
CA ALA A 86 2.72 -11.08 14.28
C ALA A 86 2.15 -12.33 13.61
N ALA A 87 2.35 -13.51 14.20
CA ALA A 87 1.79 -14.75 13.64
C ALA A 87 0.26 -14.74 13.74
N ALA A 88 -0.28 -14.32 14.88
CA ALA A 88 -1.72 -14.16 15.06
C ALA A 88 -2.31 -13.09 14.14
N ILE A 89 -1.64 -11.93 14.00
CA ILE A 89 -2.06 -10.85 13.09
C ILE A 89 -2.09 -11.35 11.64
N VAL A 90 -1.05 -12.07 11.19
CA VAL A 90 -0.96 -12.61 9.81
C VAL A 90 -2.03 -13.68 9.55
N ALA A 91 -2.40 -14.46 10.57
CA ALA A 91 -3.31 -15.60 10.42
C ALA A 91 -4.79 -15.23 10.53
N ASN A 92 -5.15 -14.05 11.01
CA ASN A 92 -6.53 -13.69 11.33
C ASN A 92 -6.98 -12.34 10.75
N GLY A 93 -8.30 -12.14 10.75
CA GLY A 93 -8.93 -10.85 10.53
C GLY A 93 -8.59 -10.17 9.19
N PRO A 94 -8.60 -8.83 9.15
CA PRO A 94 -8.36 -8.08 7.92
C PRO A 94 -6.98 -8.31 7.30
N VAL A 95 -5.94 -8.56 8.10
CA VAL A 95 -4.60 -8.81 7.56
C VAL A 95 -4.55 -10.14 6.79
N ALA A 96 -5.11 -11.21 7.34
CA ALA A 96 -5.20 -12.49 6.64
C ALA A 96 -6.02 -12.37 5.35
N ALA A 97 -7.14 -11.65 5.39
CA ALA A 97 -7.98 -11.41 4.23
C ALA A 97 -7.23 -10.64 3.13
N SER A 98 -6.51 -9.57 3.48
CA SER A 98 -5.68 -8.81 2.55
C SER A 98 -4.52 -9.61 1.96
N LEU A 99 -3.86 -10.47 2.74
CA LEU A 99 -2.79 -11.34 2.25
C LEU A 99 -3.31 -12.33 1.20
N GLU A 100 -4.46 -12.95 1.47
CA GLU A 100 -5.09 -13.87 0.52
C GLU A 100 -5.60 -13.14 -0.73
N ALA A 101 -6.21 -11.97 -0.57
CA ALA A 101 -6.61 -11.12 -1.70
C ALA A 101 -5.40 -10.73 -2.56
N CYS A 102 -4.26 -10.41 -1.94
CA CYS A 102 -3.01 -10.10 -2.65
C CYS A 102 -2.54 -11.27 -3.53
N ARG A 103 -2.59 -12.51 -3.03
CA ARG A 103 -2.22 -13.70 -3.82
C ARG A 103 -3.13 -13.88 -5.03
N ARG A 104 -4.45 -13.79 -4.81
CA ARG A 104 -5.45 -13.91 -5.88
C ARG A 104 -5.28 -12.83 -6.93
N LEU A 105 -5.08 -11.58 -6.51
CA LEU A 105 -4.83 -10.45 -7.40
C LEU A 105 -3.53 -10.62 -8.19
N ARG A 106 -2.48 -11.16 -7.56
CA ARG A 106 -1.22 -11.47 -8.25
C ARG A 106 -1.44 -12.50 -9.36
N GLU A 107 -2.21 -13.54 -9.09
CA GLU A 107 -2.56 -14.57 -10.07
C GLU A 107 -3.46 -14.00 -11.20
N SER A 108 -4.48 -13.22 -10.87
CA SER A 108 -5.45 -12.72 -11.84
C SER A 108 -4.95 -11.55 -12.69
N CYS A 109 -4.18 -10.62 -12.10
CA CYS A 109 -3.69 -9.43 -12.79
C CYS A 109 -2.29 -9.63 -13.38
N GLY A 110 -1.51 -10.60 -12.90
CA GLY A 110 -0.14 -10.83 -13.36
C GLY A 110 0.72 -9.56 -13.27
N ASP A 111 1.14 -9.05 -14.43
CA ASP A 111 1.95 -7.83 -14.54
C ASP A 111 1.14 -6.55 -14.83
N THR A 112 -0.18 -6.64 -15.05
CA THR A 112 -1.02 -5.51 -15.48
C THR A 112 -1.30 -4.50 -14.37
N ALA A 113 -1.05 -4.86 -13.11
CA ALA A 113 -1.16 -3.97 -11.96
C ALA A 113 0.00 -4.20 -10.96
N ALA A 114 0.53 -3.11 -10.42
CA ALA A 114 1.37 -3.17 -9.23
C ALA A 114 0.52 -3.45 -7.98
N LEU A 115 1.00 -4.25 -7.04
CA LEU A 115 0.32 -4.53 -5.77
C LEU A 115 1.09 -3.88 -4.63
N LEU A 116 0.39 -3.14 -3.78
CA LEU A 116 0.96 -2.33 -2.71
C LEU A 116 0.26 -2.62 -1.39
N ALA A 117 0.98 -2.64 -0.28
CA ALA A 117 0.39 -2.73 1.06
C ALA A 117 0.75 -1.50 1.89
N GLY A 118 -0.24 -0.83 2.45
CA GLY A 118 -0.07 0.16 3.49
C GLY A 118 -0.18 -0.48 4.87
N LEU A 119 0.87 -0.38 5.67
CA LEU A 119 0.97 -1.01 6.99
C LEU A 119 1.28 0.03 8.06
N SER A 120 0.75 -0.20 9.26
CA SER A 120 1.14 0.58 10.44
C SER A 120 2.62 0.34 10.72
N GLY A 121 3.40 1.42 10.86
CA GLY A 121 4.83 1.35 11.14
C GLY A 121 5.14 0.94 12.58
N PRO A 122 6.42 0.67 12.91
CA PRO A 122 6.81 0.22 14.24
C PRO A 122 6.33 1.11 15.39
N ALA A 123 6.32 2.43 15.21
CA ALA A 123 5.97 3.35 16.29
C ALA A 123 4.45 3.36 16.55
N THR A 124 3.65 3.38 15.48
CA THR A 124 2.19 3.21 15.52
C THR A 124 1.82 1.85 16.09
N LEU A 125 2.49 0.76 15.70
CA LEU A 125 2.24 -0.58 16.27
C LEU A 125 2.57 -0.62 17.77
N ALA A 126 3.70 -0.08 18.19
CA ALA A 126 4.07 0.02 19.60
C ALA A 126 2.96 0.73 20.40
N ARG A 127 2.48 1.87 19.89
CA ARG A 127 1.39 2.63 20.52
C ARG A 127 0.06 1.88 20.53
N GLN A 128 -0.35 1.33 19.39
CA GLN A 128 -1.60 0.59 19.26
C GLN A 128 -1.66 -0.53 20.30
N PHE A 129 -0.59 -1.33 20.41
CA PHE A 129 -0.55 -2.52 21.26
C PHE A 129 0.00 -2.30 22.67
N GLY A 130 0.45 -1.08 23.01
CA GLY A 130 1.11 -0.81 24.29
C GLY A 130 2.40 -1.62 24.47
N ALA A 131 3.12 -1.85 23.38
CA ALA A 131 4.36 -2.62 23.35
C ALA A 131 5.58 -1.70 23.25
N ASP A 132 6.77 -2.22 23.53
CA ASP A 132 8.00 -1.52 23.21
C ASP A 132 8.27 -1.50 21.70
N LEU A 133 9.12 -0.56 21.28
CA LEU A 133 9.45 -0.33 19.88
C LEU A 133 10.25 -1.47 19.24
N ALA A 134 11.02 -2.23 20.02
CA ALA A 134 11.81 -3.33 19.50
C ALA A 134 10.91 -4.52 19.12
N ALA A 135 9.94 -4.86 19.99
CA ALA A 135 8.91 -5.85 19.71
C ALA A 135 8.04 -5.43 18.52
N ALA A 136 7.62 -4.15 18.47
CA ALA A 136 6.86 -3.61 17.35
C ALA A 136 7.64 -3.62 16.03
N GLY A 137 8.94 -3.33 16.08
CA GLY A 137 9.84 -3.43 14.93
C GLY A 137 9.98 -4.84 14.40
N ALA A 138 10.11 -5.84 15.29
CA ALA A 138 10.15 -7.24 14.90
C ALA A 138 8.82 -7.69 14.26
N ALA A 139 7.70 -7.31 14.86
CA ALA A 139 6.37 -7.61 14.31
C ALA A 139 6.15 -6.95 12.93
N PHE A 140 6.54 -5.69 12.78
CA PHE A 140 6.50 -4.97 11.50
C PHE A 140 7.31 -5.70 10.42
N GLY A 141 8.51 -6.19 10.75
CA GLY A 141 9.33 -6.98 9.83
C GLY A 141 8.64 -8.26 9.33
N GLU A 142 7.95 -9.00 10.22
CA GLU A 142 7.20 -10.19 9.82
C GLU A 142 5.95 -9.85 8.97
N LEU A 143 5.29 -8.72 9.24
CA LEU A 143 4.20 -8.23 8.38
C LEU A 143 4.69 -7.87 6.98
N VAL A 144 5.80 -7.13 6.89
CA VAL A 144 6.45 -6.79 5.61
C VAL A 144 6.79 -8.06 4.84
N LYS A 145 7.44 -9.03 5.50
CA LYS A 145 7.75 -10.34 4.92
C LYS A 145 6.51 -11.06 4.39
N ALA A 146 5.42 -11.09 5.17
CA ALA A 146 4.18 -11.75 4.78
C ALA A 146 3.56 -11.12 3.51
N PHE A 147 3.47 -9.79 3.45
CA PHE A 147 2.94 -9.09 2.28
C PHE A 147 3.84 -9.22 1.05
N CYS A 148 5.16 -9.13 1.24
CA CYS A 148 6.11 -9.37 0.16
C CYS A 148 6.02 -10.80 -0.38
N ALA A 149 5.87 -11.80 0.48
CA ALA A 149 5.66 -13.19 0.08
C ALA A 149 4.30 -13.40 -0.62
N ALA A 150 3.26 -12.66 -0.23
CA ALA A 150 1.98 -12.64 -0.94
C ALA A 150 2.05 -11.91 -2.30
N GLY A 151 3.15 -11.20 -2.56
CA GLY A 151 3.52 -10.69 -3.86
C GLY A 151 3.45 -9.18 -4.01
N THR A 152 3.42 -8.38 -2.94
CA THR A 152 3.49 -6.91 -3.07
C THR A 152 4.82 -6.45 -3.68
N GLN A 153 4.79 -5.37 -4.47
CA GLN A 153 6.00 -4.68 -4.97
C GLN A 153 6.45 -3.55 -4.05
N LEU A 154 5.53 -2.97 -3.28
CA LEU A 154 5.83 -1.84 -2.40
C LEU A 154 5.04 -2.01 -1.11
N VAL A 155 5.73 -1.80 0.01
CA VAL A 155 5.09 -1.53 1.30
C VAL A 155 5.20 -0.04 1.59
N LEU A 156 4.07 0.58 1.91
CA LEU A 156 3.99 1.93 2.46
C LEU A 156 3.89 1.83 3.98
N LEU A 157 4.82 2.49 4.67
CA LEU A 157 4.87 2.58 6.11
C LEU A 157 4.12 3.85 6.56
N PHE A 158 3.10 3.68 7.39
CA PHE A 158 2.33 4.76 8.00
C PHE A 158 2.71 4.89 9.47
N GLU A 159 3.27 6.04 9.86
CA GLU A 159 3.35 6.42 11.27
C GLU A 159 2.27 7.46 11.56
N ASP A 160 1.71 7.39 12.76
CA ASP A 160 0.80 8.40 13.26
C ASP A 160 1.60 9.67 13.63
N ASP A 161 0.96 10.83 13.48
CA ASP A 161 1.60 12.11 13.80
C ASP A 161 2.05 12.19 15.27
N GLY A 162 3.13 12.95 15.48
CA GLY A 162 3.62 13.29 16.82
C GLY A 162 4.43 12.19 17.52
N ILE A 163 4.77 11.10 16.85
CA ILE A 163 5.68 10.08 17.41
C ILE A 163 7.15 10.45 17.14
N ALA A 164 7.98 10.39 18.17
CA ALA A 164 9.42 10.61 18.03
C ALA A 164 10.09 9.42 17.33
N LEU A 165 10.70 9.67 16.17
CA LEU A 165 11.37 8.66 15.35
C LEU A 165 12.88 8.63 15.64
N ASP A 166 13.24 7.89 16.70
CA ASP A 166 14.61 7.77 17.20
C ASP A 166 15.46 6.71 16.46
N GLU A 167 16.65 6.42 16.97
CA GLU A 167 17.56 5.44 16.38
C GLU A 167 17.01 4.00 16.44
N SER A 168 16.27 3.64 17.48
CA SER A 168 15.64 2.33 17.60
C SER A 168 14.57 2.14 16.53
N TRP A 169 13.79 3.19 16.23
CA TRP A 169 12.85 3.20 15.12
C TRP A 169 13.58 3.01 13.78
N ARG A 170 14.66 3.78 13.55
CA ARG A 170 15.46 3.68 12.31
C ARG A 170 16.04 2.29 12.12
N ALA A 171 16.53 1.66 13.18
CA ALA A 171 17.05 0.29 13.13
C ALA A 171 15.97 -0.74 12.76
N ALA A 172 14.76 -0.60 13.34
CA ALA A 172 13.62 -1.45 13.00
C ALA A 172 13.22 -1.30 11.52
N VAL A 173 13.06 -0.06 11.04
CA VAL A 173 12.68 0.20 9.65
C VAL A 173 13.76 -0.25 8.66
N LYS A 174 15.04 -0.04 8.98
CA LYS A 174 16.16 -0.55 8.16
C LYS A 174 16.11 -2.07 8.03
N THR A 175 15.74 -2.77 9.10
CA THR A 175 15.58 -4.23 9.07
C THR A 175 14.43 -4.63 8.15
N ALA A 176 13.29 -3.96 8.25
CA ALA A 176 12.15 -4.18 7.37
C ALA A 176 12.44 -3.84 5.89
N ASP A 177 13.21 -2.78 5.61
CA ASP A 177 13.65 -2.43 4.25
C ASP A 177 14.56 -3.53 3.66
N ASN A 178 15.48 -4.08 4.45
CA ASN A 178 16.30 -5.21 4.01
C ASN A 178 15.45 -6.45 3.68
N ILE A 179 14.42 -6.73 4.47
CA ILE A 179 13.45 -7.81 4.19
C ILE A 179 12.73 -7.53 2.87
N ALA A 180 12.17 -6.33 2.69
CA ALA A 180 11.47 -5.96 1.45
C ALA A 180 12.38 -6.14 0.22
N ARG A 181 13.63 -5.68 0.30
CA ARG A 181 14.62 -5.82 -0.79
C ARG A 181 14.98 -7.28 -1.09
N PHE A 182 15.09 -8.14 -0.08
CA PHE A 182 15.30 -9.57 -0.26
C PHE A 182 14.17 -10.19 -1.11
N HIS A 183 12.93 -9.74 -0.92
CA HIS A 183 11.77 -10.12 -1.72
C HIS A 183 11.61 -9.32 -3.03
N GLN A 184 12.59 -8.49 -3.41
CA GLN A 184 12.52 -7.59 -4.57
C GLN A 184 11.36 -6.59 -4.54
N ALA A 185 10.90 -6.23 -3.35
CA ALA A 185 9.95 -5.16 -3.09
C ALA A 185 10.68 -3.91 -2.56
N GLY A 186 9.96 -2.78 -2.51
CA GLY A 186 10.41 -1.56 -1.84
C GLY A 186 9.70 -1.33 -0.52
N LEU A 187 10.31 -0.51 0.33
CA LEU A 187 9.69 0.10 1.50
C LEU A 187 9.77 1.62 1.35
N MET A 188 8.65 2.31 1.49
CA MET A 188 8.57 3.77 1.45
C MET A 188 7.79 4.31 2.64
N GLY A 189 8.14 5.50 3.10
CA GLY A 189 7.41 6.21 4.14
C GLY A 189 6.24 7.01 3.57
N TRP A 190 5.08 6.93 4.22
CA TRP A 190 3.96 7.83 3.96
C TRP A 190 4.04 9.03 4.90
N ARG A 191 4.51 10.18 4.41
CA ARG A 191 4.77 11.38 5.25
C ARG A 191 5.74 11.11 6.42
N VAL A 192 6.69 10.18 6.24
CA VAL A 192 7.67 9.80 7.26
C VAL A 192 9.06 10.27 6.87
N ASP A 193 9.65 11.11 7.71
CA ASP A 193 10.98 11.69 7.48
C ASP A 193 12.11 10.65 7.53
N GLY A 194 13.05 10.79 6.59
CA GLY A 194 14.24 9.93 6.52
C GLY A 194 14.03 8.60 5.79
N LEU A 195 12.86 8.39 5.16
CA LEU A 195 12.61 7.31 4.22
C LEU A 195 12.37 7.86 2.82
N PRO A 196 12.61 7.06 1.76
CA PRO A 196 12.09 7.37 0.44
C PRO A 196 10.56 7.50 0.50
N SER A 197 10.02 8.52 -0.14
CA SER A 197 8.57 8.79 -0.16
C SER A 197 8.04 8.79 -1.59
N PRO A 198 6.77 8.39 -1.80
CA PRO A 198 6.11 8.61 -3.09
C PRO A 198 5.92 10.11 -3.36
N VAL A 199 5.68 10.45 -4.62
CA VAL A 199 5.16 11.77 -4.99
C VAL A 199 3.70 11.82 -4.57
N MET A 200 3.39 12.68 -3.61
CA MET A 200 2.04 12.85 -3.07
C MET A 200 1.37 14.03 -3.77
N GLN A 201 0.13 13.84 -4.24
CA GLN A 201 -0.64 14.87 -4.94
C GLN A 201 -2.04 15.03 -4.35
N PRO A 202 -2.55 16.26 -4.23
CA PRO A 202 -3.91 16.51 -3.77
C PRO A 202 -4.96 15.83 -4.64
N LEU A 203 -6.01 15.26 -4.02
CA LEU A 203 -7.15 14.69 -4.76
C LEU A 203 -7.87 15.74 -5.64
N ALA A 204 -7.86 17.01 -5.22
CA ALA A 204 -8.49 18.11 -5.96
C ALA A 204 -7.64 18.67 -7.10
N ALA A 205 -6.34 18.36 -7.15
CA ALA A 205 -5.39 18.98 -8.07
C ALA A 205 -4.30 17.98 -8.52
N PRO A 206 -4.67 16.95 -9.30
CA PRO A 206 -3.68 16.04 -9.88
C PRO A 206 -2.75 16.80 -10.83
N ALA A 207 -1.48 16.37 -10.88
CA ALA A 207 -0.49 16.99 -11.76
C ALA A 207 0.27 15.93 -12.57
N ALA A 208 0.61 16.26 -13.80
CA ALA A 208 1.38 15.38 -14.69
C ALA A 208 2.90 15.42 -14.42
N ASP A 209 3.30 15.74 -13.18
CA ASP A 209 4.69 15.85 -12.76
C ASP A 209 5.13 14.66 -11.88
N GLY A 210 6.44 14.61 -11.61
CA GLY A 210 7.04 13.58 -10.77
C GLY A 210 7.32 12.25 -11.48
N VAL A 211 8.23 11.49 -10.87
CA VAL A 211 8.64 10.13 -11.28
C VAL A 211 8.60 9.21 -10.06
N GLY A 212 8.52 7.90 -10.30
CA GLY A 212 8.37 6.90 -9.25
C GLY A 212 6.90 6.55 -9.00
N PHE A 213 6.54 6.37 -7.73
CA PHE A 213 5.16 6.16 -7.34
C PHE A 213 4.47 7.50 -7.10
N ILE A 214 3.29 7.67 -7.67
CA ILE A 214 2.46 8.88 -7.55
C ILE A 214 1.17 8.47 -6.86
N MET A 215 0.82 9.13 -5.76
CA MET A 215 -0.28 8.74 -4.88
C MET A 215 -1.08 9.96 -4.42
N THR A 216 -2.32 9.75 -3.99
CA THR A 216 -3.13 10.78 -3.35
C THR A 216 -2.55 11.11 -1.99
N ASP A 217 -2.34 12.40 -1.69
CA ASP A 217 -1.72 12.87 -0.45
C ASP A 217 -2.50 12.52 0.82
N ASP A 218 -3.77 12.16 0.72
CA ASP A 218 -4.55 11.54 1.79
C ASP A 218 -5.16 10.20 1.35
N LEU A 219 -5.63 9.43 2.34
CA LEU A 219 -6.50 8.28 2.09
C LEU A 219 -7.79 8.78 1.42
N VAL A 220 -8.15 8.19 0.30
CA VAL A 220 -9.36 8.60 -0.42
C VAL A 220 -10.58 8.14 0.38
N PRO A 221 -11.50 9.04 0.74
CA PRO A 221 -12.71 8.69 1.49
C PRO A 221 -13.52 7.61 0.81
N ALA A 222 -14.13 6.71 1.58
CA ALA A 222 -14.94 5.62 1.04
C ALA A 222 -16.04 6.12 0.08
N ASP A 223 -16.63 7.28 0.34
CA ASP A 223 -17.72 7.89 -0.44
C ASP A 223 -17.27 8.73 -1.63
N ALA A 224 -15.97 8.78 -1.94
CA ALA A 224 -15.44 9.51 -3.09
C ALA A 224 -16.06 9.06 -4.43
N ASP A 225 -16.27 10.01 -5.33
CA ASP A 225 -16.84 9.73 -6.65
C ASP A 225 -15.84 8.97 -7.54
N ILE A 226 -16.27 7.84 -8.11
CA ILE A 226 -15.39 6.96 -8.91
C ILE A 226 -14.96 7.65 -10.22
N ALA A 227 -15.82 8.46 -10.84
CA ALA A 227 -15.48 9.18 -12.06
C ALA A 227 -14.49 10.31 -11.78
N ALA A 228 -14.63 11.03 -10.66
CA ALA A 228 -13.65 12.00 -10.20
C ALA A 228 -12.29 11.34 -9.91
N LEU A 229 -12.29 10.15 -9.30
CA LEU A 229 -11.06 9.40 -9.06
C LEU A 229 -10.40 8.90 -10.35
N ALA A 230 -11.19 8.47 -11.35
CA ALA A 230 -10.70 8.13 -12.68
C ALA A 230 -10.07 9.35 -13.38
N ALA A 231 -10.72 10.51 -13.30
CA ALA A 231 -10.19 11.77 -13.81
C ALA A 231 -8.88 12.16 -13.09
N TRP A 232 -8.79 11.93 -11.78
CA TRP A 232 -7.56 12.14 -11.02
C TRP A 232 -6.41 11.26 -11.54
N VAL A 233 -6.65 9.96 -11.75
CA VAL A 233 -5.65 9.03 -12.30
C VAL A 233 -5.17 9.49 -13.69
N ALA A 234 -6.10 9.89 -14.57
CA ALA A 234 -5.77 10.38 -15.91
C ALA A 234 -4.94 11.68 -15.85
N GLY A 235 -5.32 12.62 -14.98
CA GLY A 235 -4.57 13.86 -14.76
C GLY A 235 -3.16 13.60 -14.22
N ALA A 236 -3.02 12.72 -13.23
CA ALA A 236 -1.74 12.34 -12.66
C ALA A 236 -0.84 11.65 -13.70
N ARG A 237 -1.40 10.88 -14.63
CA ARG A 237 -0.65 10.28 -15.75
C ARG A 237 -0.22 11.29 -16.81
N GLY A 238 -0.93 12.41 -16.93
CA GLY A 238 -0.77 13.34 -18.06
C GLY A 238 -1.54 12.89 -19.30
N ASP A 239 -2.54 12.03 -19.15
CA ASP A 239 -3.44 11.60 -20.22
C ASP A 239 -4.59 12.61 -20.46
N ALA A 240 -4.68 13.65 -19.62
CA ALA A 240 -5.62 14.75 -19.77
C ALA A 240 -5.10 15.74 -20.84
N GLY A 241 -5.28 15.38 -22.12
CA GLY A 241 -4.95 16.19 -23.29
C GLY A 241 -5.75 15.77 -24.51
#